data_AF-A0A9D9T5N1-F1
#
_entry.id   AF-A0A9D9T5N1-F1
#
_cell.length_a   1.000
_cell.length_b   1.000
_cell.length_c   1.000
_cell.angle_alpha   90.00
_cell.angle_beta   90.00
_cell.angle_gamma   90.00
#
_symmetry.space_group_name_H-M   'P 1'
#
loop_
_entity.id
_entity.type
_entity.pdbx_description
1 polymer ?
#
loop_
_entity_poly.entity_id
_entity_poly.type
_entity_poly.pdbx_seq_one_letter_code
_entity_poly.pdbx_strand_id
1 'polypeptide(L)'
;MKQLFLLLLLGVPFLSFADLRPSQFSITISCDKQVVSPNECFQITIRLANLTGQNQSILIPGAQNKGKRLIQLEYYQVTNNFYTKVAEEIRTIQMDTSERGSVYFKRLDPKESYEFPIFLNDSVNYSKHIQSNYRLPKLAPGTYQVLAWYLPWDEELAKYAFQLTTDFDKNPIEYSEEESKIEMPAGGINSNYLSLTIASDSVFYPKENKITPCEEHCRFCHAIEQENWHKVERIIRHEQHDWRKPHNQLRWISPNPDAVLDVLPTYSGNHLIFKTRAGIQYAYITYRIGKIYPLRRRIVQVLYLVFNSSLGIRTSSYKKVRMMGLTLL
;
A
#
# COMPACT_ATOMS: atom_id res chain seq x y z
N MET A 1 -37.99 -52.16 9.08
CA MET A 1 -36.66 -51.55 9.32
C MET A 1 -36.18 -50.66 8.15
N LYS A 2 -36.27 -51.08 6.88
CA LYS A 2 -35.83 -50.25 5.72
C LYS A 2 -36.55 -48.90 5.59
N GLN A 3 -37.85 -48.84 5.88
CA GLN A 3 -38.64 -47.60 5.81
C GLN A 3 -38.32 -46.61 6.94
N LEU A 4 -37.85 -47.10 8.10
CA LEU A 4 -37.47 -46.26 9.24
C LEU A 4 -36.16 -45.50 8.98
N PHE A 5 -35.23 -46.11 8.23
CA PHE A 5 -33.96 -45.52 7.86
C PHE A 5 -34.11 -44.38 6.84
N LEU A 6 -35.10 -44.49 5.94
CA LEU A 6 -35.39 -43.47 4.94
C LEU A 6 -36.00 -42.19 5.57
N LEU A 7 -36.84 -42.36 6.59
CA LEU A 7 -37.41 -41.25 7.37
C LEU A 7 -36.36 -40.52 8.22
N LEU A 8 -35.31 -41.22 8.65
CA LEU A 8 -34.20 -40.65 9.41
C LEU A 8 -33.27 -39.80 8.53
N LEU A 9 -33.11 -40.15 7.24
CA LEU A 9 -32.37 -39.36 6.25
C LEU A 9 -33.11 -38.08 5.81
N LEU A 10 -34.45 -38.07 5.85
CA LEU A 10 -35.27 -36.90 5.53
C LEU A 10 -35.41 -35.90 6.71
N GLY A 11 -35.07 -36.32 7.93
CA GLY A 11 -35.18 -35.50 9.14
C GLY A 11 -33.92 -34.71 9.51
N VAL A 12 -32.81 -34.91 8.80
CA VAL A 12 -31.58 -34.12 9.02
C VAL A 12 -31.65 -32.91 8.10
N PRO A 13 -31.80 -31.67 8.63
CA PRO A 13 -31.63 -30.49 7.80
C PRO A 13 -30.17 -30.43 7.37
N PHE A 14 -29.88 -30.91 6.16
CA PHE A 14 -28.61 -30.63 5.51
C PHE A 14 -28.57 -29.13 5.28
N LEU A 15 -27.83 -28.43 6.13
CA LEU A 15 -27.40 -27.06 5.86
C LEU A 15 -26.49 -27.12 4.64
N SER A 16 -27.09 -26.97 3.46
CA SER A 16 -26.37 -26.78 2.22
C SER A 16 -25.81 -25.37 2.24
N PHE A 17 -24.56 -25.23 2.68
CA PHE A 17 -23.81 -24.01 2.43
C PHE A 17 -23.42 -24.01 0.96
N ALA A 18 -23.58 -22.86 0.29
CA ALA A 18 -23.01 -22.70 -1.03
C ALA A 18 -21.49 -22.93 -0.93
N ASP A 19 -20.97 -23.90 -1.68
CA ASP A 19 -19.55 -24.22 -1.75
C ASP A 19 -18.84 -23.13 -2.58
N LEU A 20 -18.73 -21.94 -1.99
CA LEU A 20 -18.00 -20.83 -2.57
C LEU A 20 -16.52 -21.07 -2.34
N ARG A 21 -15.71 -20.91 -3.39
CA ARG A 21 -14.25 -20.97 -3.26
C ARG A 21 -13.78 -19.98 -2.17
N PRO A 22 -12.91 -20.42 -1.25
CA PRO A 22 -12.43 -19.56 -0.18
C PRO A 22 -11.63 -18.39 -0.75
N SER A 23 -11.91 -17.17 -0.29
CA SER A 23 -11.16 -15.99 -0.74
C SER A 23 -9.70 -16.09 -0.30
N GLN A 24 -8.79 -15.94 -1.25
CA GLN A 24 -7.35 -15.94 -1.01
C GLN A 24 -6.85 -14.58 -0.51
N PHE A 25 -7.62 -13.52 -0.74
CA PHE A 25 -7.19 -12.14 -0.59
C PHE A 25 -8.33 -11.27 -0.06
N SER A 26 -8.02 -10.23 0.69
CA SER A 26 -9.03 -9.28 1.15
C SER A 26 -8.54 -7.85 1.10
N ILE A 27 -9.49 -6.94 0.87
CA ILE A 27 -9.30 -5.50 0.98
C ILE A 27 -10.19 -4.97 2.10
N THR A 28 -9.66 -4.03 2.88
CA THR A 28 -10.39 -3.33 3.94
C THR A 28 -10.13 -1.84 3.82
N ILE A 29 -11.17 -1.04 4.04
CA ILE A 29 -11.13 0.42 4.06
C ILE A 29 -11.42 0.91 5.48
N SER A 30 -10.61 1.85 5.96
CA SER A 30 -10.80 2.50 7.25
C SER A 30 -10.48 4.00 7.16
N CYS A 31 -11.03 4.78 8.08
CA CYS A 31 -10.76 6.21 8.20
C CYS A 31 -10.70 6.57 9.67
N ASP A 32 -9.70 7.38 10.05
CA ASP A 32 -9.56 7.85 11.43
C ASP A 32 -10.65 8.87 11.81
N LYS A 33 -11.32 9.44 10.80
CA LYS A 33 -12.43 10.40 10.93
C LYS A 33 -13.73 9.78 10.44
N GLN A 34 -14.78 9.91 11.24
CA GLN A 34 -16.14 9.56 10.81
C GLN A 34 -16.88 10.74 10.18
N VAL A 35 -16.52 11.97 10.55
CA VAL A 35 -17.14 13.19 10.05
C VAL A 35 -16.09 14.04 9.36
N VAL A 36 -16.36 14.49 8.13
CA VAL A 36 -15.42 15.26 7.30
C VAL A 36 -16.08 16.49 6.69
N SER A 37 -15.29 17.53 6.45
CA SER A 37 -15.72 18.67 5.63
C SER A 37 -15.53 18.37 4.14
N PRO A 38 -16.40 18.89 3.25
CA PRO A 38 -16.23 18.76 1.81
C PRO A 38 -14.88 19.26 1.28
N ASN A 39 -14.29 20.26 1.93
CA ASN A 39 -13.04 20.90 1.50
C ASN A 39 -11.83 20.52 2.37
N GLU A 40 -12.03 19.70 3.40
CA GLU A 40 -10.95 19.24 4.27
C GLU A 40 -10.17 18.12 3.59
N CYS A 41 -8.84 18.18 3.73
CA CYS A 41 -7.97 17.06 3.39
C CYS A 41 -7.99 16.03 4.53
N PHE A 42 -8.34 14.79 4.20
CA PHE A 42 -8.37 13.69 5.17
C PHE A 42 -7.81 12.40 4.57
N GLN A 43 -7.42 11.49 5.45
CA GLN A 43 -6.80 10.22 5.09
C GLN A 43 -7.78 9.07 5.25
N ILE A 44 -7.88 8.24 4.22
CA ILE A 44 -8.43 6.89 4.28
C ILE A 44 -7.26 5.91 4.20
N THR A 45 -7.34 4.81 4.93
CA THR A 45 -6.34 3.74 4.89
C THR A 45 -6.93 2.54 4.17
N ILE A 46 -6.19 2.02 3.19
CA ILE A 46 -6.50 0.76 2.52
C ILE A 46 -5.56 -0.31 3.05
N ARG A 47 -6.15 -1.43 3.48
CA ARG A 47 -5.44 -2.64 3.90
C ARG A 47 -5.69 -3.75 2.90
N LEU A 48 -4.62 -4.36 2.42
CA LEU A 48 -4.63 -5.54 1.56
C LEU A 48 -4.04 -6.70 2.36
N ALA A 49 -4.75 -7.82 2.47
CA ALA A 49 -4.31 -8.95 3.29
C ALA A 49 -4.34 -10.28 2.53
N ASN A 50 -3.23 -11.01 2.64
CA ASN A 50 -3.10 -12.38 2.18
C ASN A 50 -3.82 -13.30 3.18
N LEU A 51 -4.83 -14.03 2.72
CA LEU A 51 -5.60 -14.96 3.56
C LEU A 51 -5.10 -16.39 3.45
N THR A 52 -4.11 -16.66 2.61
CA THR A 52 -3.59 -18.01 2.37
C THR A 52 -2.45 -18.40 3.32
N GLY A 53 -2.03 -19.66 3.24
CA GLY A 53 -0.84 -20.18 3.90
C GLY A 53 0.45 -20.03 3.07
N GLN A 54 0.39 -19.38 1.91
CA GLN A 54 1.50 -19.24 0.97
C GLN A 54 1.86 -17.77 0.75
N ASN A 55 3.02 -17.50 0.18
CA ASN A 55 3.42 -16.12 -0.14
C ASN A 55 2.72 -15.65 -1.40
N GLN A 56 2.10 -14.48 -1.34
CA GLN A 56 1.36 -13.91 -2.46
C GLN A 56 1.95 -12.58 -2.90
N SER A 57 1.86 -12.26 -4.18
CA SER A 57 2.29 -10.98 -4.71
C SER A 57 1.11 -10.10 -5.06
N ILE A 58 1.21 -8.81 -4.74
CA ILE A 58 0.18 -7.82 -5.02
C ILE A 58 0.76 -6.58 -5.70
N LEU A 59 -0.09 -5.83 -6.39
CA LEU A 59 0.21 -4.50 -6.89
C LEU A 59 -0.32 -3.45 -5.92
N ILE A 60 0.48 -2.45 -5.60
CA ILE A 60 0.05 -1.30 -4.79
C ILE A 60 0.30 0.01 -5.54
N PRO A 61 -0.46 1.08 -5.24
CA PRO A 61 -0.24 2.39 -5.85
C PRO A 61 1.20 2.86 -5.66
N GLY A 62 1.88 3.13 -6.76
CA GLY A 62 3.26 3.62 -6.75
C GLY A 62 3.37 5.07 -7.20
N ALA A 63 4.44 5.43 -7.91
CA ALA A 63 4.62 6.77 -8.48
C ALA A 63 3.91 6.94 -9.84
N GLN A 64 2.95 6.06 -10.16
CA GLN A 64 2.23 6.07 -11.44
C GLN A 64 1.62 7.44 -11.73
N ASN A 65 1.81 7.91 -12.96
CA ASN A 65 1.35 9.22 -13.41
C ASN A 65 0.42 9.16 -14.63
N LYS A 66 0.14 7.96 -15.13
CA LYS A 66 -0.79 7.68 -16.23
C LYS A 66 -1.46 6.33 -16.01
N GLY A 67 -2.52 6.06 -16.77
CA GLY A 67 -3.28 4.83 -16.68
C GLY A 67 -4.51 4.98 -15.77
N LYS A 68 -4.91 3.88 -15.14
CA LYS A 68 -6.07 3.84 -14.24
C LYS A 68 -5.63 3.53 -12.82
N ARG A 69 -6.32 4.13 -11.85
CA ARG A 69 -6.10 3.87 -10.42
C ARG A 69 -6.40 2.39 -10.12
N LEU A 70 -5.54 1.79 -9.28
CA LEU A 70 -5.75 0.47 -8.69
C LEU A 70 -6.93 0.48 -7.70
N ILE A 71 -7.17 1.60 -7.02
CA ILE A 71 -8.26 1.77 -6.07
C ILE A 71 -9.29 2.76 -6.64
N GLN A 72 -10.53 2.30 -6.76
CA GLN A 72 -11.69 3.15 -7.06
C GLN A 72 -12.58 3.27 -5.83
N LEU A 73 -13.06 4.47 -5.54
CA LEU A 73 -14.01 4.72 -4.45
C LEU A 73 -15.42 4.89 -5.03
N GLU A 74 -16.39 4.21 -4.45
CA GLU A 74 -17.81 4.37 -4.73
C GLU A 74 -18.56 4.81 -3.48
N TYR A 75 -19.56 5.67 -3.67
CA TYR A 75 -20.32 6.29 -2.58
C TYR A 75 -21.78 5.90 -2.71
N TYR A 76 -22.34 5.41 -1.61
CA TYR A 76 -23.70 4.93 -1.53
C TYR A 76 -24.51 5.69 -0.48
N GLN A 77 -25.73 6.04 -0.84
CA GLN A 77 -26.75 6.44 0.11
C GLN A 77 -27.57 5.20 0.48
N VAL A 78 -27.79 5.00 1.79
CA VAL A 78 -28.54 3.85 2.30
C VAL A 78 -29.88 4.30 2.85
N THR A 79 -30.95 3.77 2.27
CA THR A 79 -32.32 3.99 2.74
C THR A 79 -33.01 2.63 2.88
N ASN A 80 -33.54 2.28 4.06
CA ASN A 80 -34.22 1.01 4.30
C ASN A 80 -33.42 -0.24 3.85
N ASN A 81 -32.13 -0.29 4.16
CA ASN A 81 -31.18 -1.33 3.73
C ASN A 81 -30.98 -1.44 2.21
N PHE A 82 -31.47 -0.48 1.43
CA PHE A 82 -31.21 -0.38 0.00
C PHE A 82 -30.04 0.58 -0.25
N TYR A 83 -29.00 0.07 -0.93
CA TYR A 83 -27.79 0.82 -1.25
C TYR A 83 -27.93 1.42 -2.64
N THR A 84 -28.05 2.74 -2.72
CA THR A 84 -28.10 3.48 -3.98
C THR A 84 -26.77 4.14 -4.24
N LYS A 85 -26.08 3.78 -5.34
CA LYS A 85 -24.84 4.45 -5.74
C LYS A 85 -25.16 5.89 -6.15
N VAL A 86 -24.54 6.86 -5.48
CA VAL A 86 -24.75 8.30 -5.72
C VAL A 86 -23.54 8.98 -6.37
N ALA A 87 -22.35 8.41 -6.21
CA ALA A 87 -21.15 8.88 -6.88
C ALA A 87 -20.12 7.76 -7.01
N GLU A 88 -19.21 7.93 -7.96
CA GLU A 88 -18.04 7.08 -8.17
C GLU A 88 -16.85 7.96 -8.53
N GLU A 89 -15.67 7.58 -8.06
CA GLU A 89 -14.44 8.27 -8.40
C GLU A 89 -14.01 7.91 -9.83
N ILE A 90 -13.55 8.92 -10.58
CA ILE A 90 -12.97 8.71 -11.91
C ILE A 90 -11.71 7.86 -11.74
N ARG A 91 -11.52 6.83 -12.57
CA ARG A 91 -10.34 5.96 -12.48
C ARG A 91 -9.11 6.50 -13.20
N THR A 92 -9.28 7.36 -14.20
CA THR A 92 -8.19 7.88 -15.02
C THR A 92 -7.30 8.84 -14.23
N ILE A 93 -6.00 8.60 -14.28
CA ILE A 93 -4.99 9.39 -13.58
C ILE A 93 -4.62 10.60 -14.44
N GLN A 94 -4.62 11.77 -13.82
CA GLN A 94 -4.18 13.02 -14.43
C GLN A 94 -3.10 13.64 -13.54
N MET A 95 -1.84 13.40 -13.91
CA MET A 95 -0.67 13.81 -13.14
C MET A 95 0.45 14.35 -14.04
N ASP A 96 1.44 15.00 -13.44
CA ASP A 96 2.65 15.46 -14.11
C ASP A 96 3.43 14.28 -14.72
N THR A 97 3.73 14.36 -16.02
CA THR A 97 4.40 13.30 -16.78
C THR A 97 5.93 13.43 -16.85
N SER A 98 6.51 14.41 -16.15
CA SER A 98 7.96 14.68 -16.18
C SER A 98 8.83 13.53 -15.64
N GLU A 99 8.30 12.68 -14.76
CA GLU A 99 8.97 11.49 -14.25
C GLU A 99 8.30 10.19 -14.74
N ARG A 100 9.04 9.08 -14.83
CA ARG A 100 8.42 7.78 -15.15
C ARG A 100 7.81 7.18 -13.89
N GLY A 101 6.49 7.08 -13.86
CA GLY A 101 5.75 6.42 -12.79
C GLY A 101 5.50 4.93 -13.06
N SER A 102 5.40 4.12 -11.99
CA SER A 102 4.92 2.73 -12.05
C SER A 102 4.15 2.38 -10.78
N VAL A 103 3.37 1.29 -10.82
CA VAL A 103 2.92 0.59 -9.61
C VAL A 103 4.13 0.00 -8.87
N TYR A 104 3.94 -0.30 -7.57
CA TYR A 104 4.90 -1.13 -6.84
C TYR A 104 4.40 -2.56 -6.77
N PHE A 105 5.37 -3.48 -6.81
CA PHE A 105 5.17 -4.88 -6.52
C PHE A 105 5.48 -5.10 -5.04
N LYS A 106 4.61 -5.83 -4.34
CA LYS A 106 4.82 -6.19 -2.94
C LYS A 106 4.50 -7.66 -2.73
N ARG A 107 5.48 -8.41 -2.24
CA ARG A 107 5.27 -9.76 -1.72
C ARG A 107 4.76 -9.70 -0.28
N LEU A 108 3.68 -10.42 -0.03
CA LEU A 108 3.07 -10.67 1.26
C LEU A 108 3.37 -12.10 1.70
N ASP A 109 3.94 -12.24 2.89
CA ASP A 109 4.08 -13.51 3.60
C ASP A 109 2.70 -14.08 3.98
N PRO A 110 2.61 -15.35 4.41
CA PRO A 110 1.34 -15.97 4.76
C PRO A 110 0.67 -15.20 5.90
N LYS A 111 -0.60 -14.87 5.73
CA LYS A 111 -1.37 -14.06 6.69
C LYS A 111 -0.86 -12.63 6.90
N GLU A 112 0.12 -12.17 6.11
CA GLU A 112 0.58 -10.79 6.15
C GLU A 112 -0.45 -9.85 5.53
N SER A 113 -0.49 -8.62 6.02
CA SER A 113 -1.24 -7.54 5.42
C SER A 113 -0.39 -6.30 5.24
N TYR A 114 -0.70 -5.53 4.20
CA TYR A 114 -0.04 -4.30 3.88
C TYR A 114 -1.04 -3.15 3.83
N GLU A 115 -0.67 -2.03 4.46
CA GLU A 115 -1.50 -0.84 4.57
C GLU A 115 -0.85 0.34 3.85
N PHE A 116 -1.66 1.13 3.13
CA PHE A 116 -1.23 2.39 2.53
C PHE A 116 -2.33 3.45 2.61
N PRO A 117 -1.96 4.72 2.75
CA PRO A 117 -2.93 5.81 2.82
C PRO A 117 -3.36 6.29 1.43
N ILE A 118 -4.58 6.82 1.38
CA ILE A 118 -5.13 7.65 0.33
C ILE A 118 -5.58 8.96 0.98
N PHE A 119 -5.13 10.08 0.44
CA PHE A 119 -5.51 11.42 0.87
C PHE A 119 -6.55 11.98 -0.09
N LEU A 120 -7.73 12.30 0.44
CA LEU A 120 -8.79 12.95 -0.32
C LEU A 120 -8.67 14.46 -0.15
N ASN A 121 -8.97 15.19 -1.22
CA ASN A 121 -8.99 16.66 -1.25
C ASN A 121 -7.64 17.35 -0.96
N ASP A 122 -6.52 16.65 -1.10
CA ASP A 122 -5.21 17.28 -1.09
C ASP A 122 -4.96 18.02 -2.42
N SER A 123 -5.48 19.24 -2.50
CA SER A 123 -5.42 20.08 -3.70
C SER A 123 -4.00 20.50 -4.07
N VAL A 124 -3.10 20.63 -3.09
CA VAL A 124 -1.70 21.05 -3.28
C VAL A 124 -0.92 19.98 -4.03
N ASN A 125 -1.14 18.71 -3.68
CA ASN A 125 -0.40 17.57 -4.24
C ASN A 125 -1.19 16.80 -5.31
N TYR A 126 -2.41 17.22 -5.63
CA TYR A 126 -3.36 16.48 -6.46
C TYR A 126 -2.75 15.99 -7.79
N SER A 127 -2.01 16.83 -8.51
CA SER A 127 -1.41 16.48 -9.81
C SER A 127 -0.04 15.82 -9.71
N LYS A 128 0.52 15.67 -8.50
CA LYS A 128 1.90 15.22 -8.28
C LYS A 128 2.01 13.81 -7.72
N HIS A 129 1.03 13.38 -6.92
CA HIS A 129 1.09 12.08 -6.26
C HIS A 129 -0.22 11.31 -6.38
N ILE A 130 -0.11 9.99 -6.63
CA ILE A 130 -1.29 9.15 -6.81
C ILE A 130 -2.11 9.05 -5.51
N GLN A 131 -1.45 9.08 -4.35
CA GLN A 131 -2.09 8.97 -3.05
C GLN A 131 -2.98 10.18 -2.75
N SER A 132 -2.67 11.37 -3.28
CA SER A 132 -3.47 12.60 -3.17
C SER A 132 -4.41 12.84 -4.35
N ASN A 133 -4.34 12.00 -5.39
CA ASN A 133 -5.11 12.17 -6.64
C ASN A 133 -6.55 11.65 -6.48
N TYR A 134 -7.19 11.94 -5.34
CA TYR A 134 -8.56 11.57 -5.01
C TYR A 134 -9.31 12.81 -4.51
N ARG A 135 -10.56 12.96 -4.92
CA ARG A 135 -11.43 14.05 -4.43
C ARG A 135 -12.69 13.48 -3.83
N LEU A 136 -13.19 14.15 -2.80
CA LEU A 136 -14.53 13.87 -2.34
C LEU A 136 -15.50 14.40 -3.40
N PRO A 137 -16.45 13.59 -3.90
CA PRO A 137 -17.48 14.07 -4.81
C PRO A 137 -18.33 15.14 -4.13
N LYS A 138 -18.89 16.05 -4.94
CA LYS A 138 -19.82 17.09 -4.46
C LYS A 138 -21.15 16.46 -4.07
N LEU A 139 -21.22 15.95 -2.85
CA LEU A 139 -22.40 15.34 -2.24
C LEU A 139 -23.03 16.33 -1.26
N ALA A 140 -24.35 16.19 -1.06
CA ALA A 140 -25.04 16.94 -0.02
C ALA A 140 -24.57 16.51 1.38
N PRO A 141 -24.75 17.33 2.42
CA PRO A 141 -24.49 16.90 3.78
C PRO A 141 -25.33 15.67 4.14
N GLY A 142 -24.69 14.68 4.76
CA GLY A 142 -25.34 13.40 5.06
C GLY A 142 -24.35 12.28 5.34
N THR A 143 -24.87 11.12 5.73
CA THR A 143 -24.07 9.91 5.96
C THR A 143 -24.11 9.01 4.74
N TYR A 144 -22.93 8.63 4.28
CA TYR A 144 -22.71 7.78 3.11
C TYR A 144 -21.96 6.52 3.52
N GLN A 145 -22.19 5.45 2.76
CA GLN A 145 -21.37 4.25 2.82
C GLN A 145 -20.39 4.28 1.65
N VAL A 146 -19.10 4.27 1.97
CA VAL A 146 -18.01 4.31 1.00
C VAL A 146 -17.46 2.90 0.81
N LEU A 147 -17.30 2.49 -0.44
CA LEU A 147 -16.76 1.20 -0.83
C LEU A 147 -15.49 1.41 -1.66
N ALA A 148 -14.43 0.66 -1.36
CA ALA A 148 -13.22 0.65 -2.17
C ALA A 148 -13.17 -0.61 -3.03
N TRP A 149 -12.93 -0.43 -4.32
CA TRP A 149 -12.69 -1.50 -5.29
C TRP A 149 -11.21 -1.57 -5.62
N TYR A 150 -10.63 -2.76 -5.54
CA TYR A 150 -9.29 -3.07 -6.01
C TYR A 150 -9.37 -3.68 -7.42
N LEU A 151 -8.85 -2.93 -8.40
CA LEU A 151 -9.02 -3.18 -9.83
C LEU A 151 -7.64 -3.24 -10.51
N PRO A 152 -6.89 -4.34 -10.38
CA PRO A 152 -5.53 -4.42 -10.87
C PRO A 152 -5.43 -4.63 -12.39
N TRP A 153 -6.47 -5.15 -13.04
CA TRP A 153 -6.40 -5.64 -14.43
C TRP A 153 -6.05 -4.60 -15.49
N ASP A 154 -6.21 -3.31 -15.19
CA ASP A 154 -5.83 -2.24 -16.10
C ASP A 154 -4.32 -1.94 -16.09
N GLU A 155 -3.57 -2.52 -15.14
CA GLU A 155 -2.11 -2.41 -15.08
C GLU A 155 -1.45 -3.60 -15.77
N GLU A 156 -0.50 -3.31 -16.68
CA GLU A 156 0.15 -4.35 -17.49
C GLU A 156 0.86 -5.43 -16.63
N LEU A 157 1.37 -5.02 -15.46
CA LEU A 157 2.06 -5.90 -14.52
C LEU A 157 1.12 -6.83 -13.75
N ALA A 158 -0.20 -6.66 -13.85
CA ALA A 158 -1.18 -7.47 -13.12
C ALA A 158 -1.10 -8.95 -13.47
N LYS A 159 -0.79 -9.28 -14.73
CA LYS A 159 -0.62 -10.66 -15.22
C LYS A 159 0.46 -11.48 -14.48
N TYR A 160 1.36 -10.81 -13.75
CA TYR A 160 2.42 -11.47 -12.96
C TYR A 160 2.01 -11.74 -11.51
N ALA A 161 0.95 -11.09 -11.02
CA ALA A 161 0.46 -11.23 -9.66
C ALA A 161 -0.89 -11.96 -9.58
N PHE A 162 -1.70 -11.84 -10.63
CA PHE A 162 -3.09 -12.28 -10.64
C PHE A 162 -3.36 -13.27 -11.78
N GLN A 163 -4.25 -14.21 -11.51
CA GLN A 163 -4.88 -15.06 -12.49
C GLN A 163 -6.39 -14.82 -12.47
N LEU A 164 -7.02 -14.81 -13.65
CA LEU A 164 -8.45 -14.57 -13.75
C LEU A 164 -9.19 -15.74 -13.11
N THR A 165 -10.14 -15.46 -12.22
CA THR A 165 -11.07 -16.49 -11.77
C THR A 165 -11.97 -16.87 -12.95
N THR A 166 -11.75 -18.03 -13.55
CA THR A 166 -12.66 -18.58 -14.57
C THR A 166 -13.93 -19.09 -13.91
N ASP A 167 -15.07 -18.70 -14.46
CA ASP A 167 -16.40 -19.10 -13.97
C ASP A 167 -16.53 -20.63 -13.91
N PHE A 168 -17.06 -21.15 -12.79
CA PHE A 168 -17.73 -22.45 -12.62
C PHE A 168 -17.19 -23.68 -13.37
N ASP A 169 -15.92 -23.72 -13.75
CA ASP A 169 -15.37 -24.91 -14.38
C ASP A 169 -15.33 -26.04 -13.33
N LYS A 170 -15.97 -27.15 -13.70
CA LYS A 170 -16.40 -28.27 -12.86
C LYS A 170 -15.29 -29.07 -12.19
N ASN A 171 -14.05 -28.62 -12.29
CA ASN A 171 -12.95 -29.20 -11.58
C ASN A 171 -12.53 -28.19 -10.51
N PRO A 172 -12.59 -28.55 -9.20
CA PRO A 172 -11.76 -27.84 -8.24
C PRO A 172 -10.36 -28.02 -8.80
N ILE A 173 -9.78 -26.95 -9.35
CA ILE A 173 -8.39 -26.98 -9.72
C ILE A 173 -7.68 -27.15 -8.38
N GLU A 174 -7.33 -28.40 -8.07
CA GLU A 174 -6.26 -28.71 -7.15
C GLU A 174 -5.09 -27.86 -7.64
N TYR A 175 -4.88 -26.74 -6.96
CA TYR A 175 -3.80 -25.78 -7.20
C TYR A 175 -3.94 -24.96 -8.49
N SER A 176 -4.07 -23.64 -8.32
CA SER A 176 -3.66 -22.67 -9.34
C SER A 176 -2.47 -23.21 -10.14
N GLU A 177 -2.54 -23.19 -11.47
CA GLU A 177 -1.46 -23.68 -12.36
C GLU A 177 -0.11 -22.99 -12.04
N GLU A 178 -0.15 -21.85 -11.33
CA GLU A 178 1.00 -21.20 -10.72
C GLU A 178 0.67 -20.75 -9.28
N GLU A 179 0.93 -21.60 -8.28
CA GLU A 179 0.67 -21.36 -6.84
C GLU A 179 1.02 -19.94 -6.31
N SER A 180 1.93 -19.22 -6.98
CA SER A 180 2.32 -17.85 -6.64
C SER A 180 1.30 -16.75 -7.00
N LYS A 181 0.31 -17.02 -7.86
CA LYS A 181 -0.66 -16.03 -8.37
C LYS A 181 -1.97 -16.07 -7.58
N ILE A 182 -2.53 -14.88 -7.34
CA ILE A 182 -3.81 -14.70 -6.66
C ILE A 182 -4.95 -14.86 -7.66
N GLU A 183 -5.95 -15.69 -7.34
CA GLU A 183 -7.22 -15.70 -8.07
C GLU A 183 -7.97 -14.39 -7.88
N MET A 184 -8.24 -13.70 -8.97
CA MET A 184 -8.91 -12.40 -8.97
C MET A 184 -10.05 -12.38 -9.99
N PRO A 185 -11.28 -11.99 -9.59
CA PRO A 185 -12.38 -11.81 -10.54
C PRO A 185 -12.09 -10.69 -11.54
N ALA A 186 -12.69 -10.76 -12.74
CA ALA A 186 -12.53 -9.71 -13.76
C ALA A 186 -12.96 -8.31 -13.25
N GLY A 187 -13.98 -8.27 -12.39
CA GLY A 187 -14.47 -7.05 -11.73
C GLY A 187 -13.66 -6.61 -10.50
N GLY A 188 -12.56 -7.30 -10.19
CA GLY A 188 -11.77 -7.06 -8.99
C GLY A 188 -12.46 -7.53 -7.71
N ILE A 189 -11.99 -7.02 -6.58
CA ILE A 189 -12.59 -7.27 -5.26
C ILE A 189 -12.94 -5.97 -4.55
N ASN A 190 -13.94 -6.00 -3.70
CA ASN A 190 -14.41 -4.85 -2.93
C ASN A 190 -14.10 -4.99 -1.44
N SER A 191 -14.09 -3.86 -0.75
CA SER A 191 -13.85 -3.76 0.68
C SER A 191 -15.12 -3.95 1.51
N ASN A 192 -14.98 -3.85 2.83
CA ASN A 192 -16.10 -3.48 3.69
C ASN A 192 -16.66 -2.08 3.31
N TYR A 193 -17.86 -1.77 3.79
CA TYR A 193 -18.37 -0.40 3.77
C TYR A 193 -17.75 0.42 4.91
N LEU A 194 -17.33 1.64 4.59
CA LEU A 194 -16.93 2.68 5.54
C LEU A 194 -18.06 3.69 5.67
N SER A 195 -18.58 3.90 6.88
CA SER A 195 -19.55 4.95 7.15
C SER A 195 -18.83 6.29 7.28
N LEU A 196 -19.18 7.25 6.41
CA LEU A 196 -18.60 8.59 6.36
C LEU A 196 -19.71 9.63 6.35
N THR A 197 -19.69 10.55 7.31
CA THR A 197 -20.61 11.68 7.39
C THR A 197 -19.96 12.92 6.80
N ILE A 198 -20.56 13.46 5.74
CA ILE A 198 -20.17 14.73 5.15
C ILE A 198 -20.96 15.83 5.86
N ALA A 199 -20.26 16.72 6.56
CA ALA A 199 -20.88 17.83 7.25
C ALA A 199 -21.11 19.04 6.33
N SER A 200 -22.05 19.91 6.69
CA SER A 200 -22.09 21.27 6.14
C SER A 200 -20.89 22.08 6.63
N ASP A 201 -20.42 23.05 5.84
CA ASP A 201 -19.19 23.84 6.03
C ASP A 201 -18.99 24.52 7.41
N SER A 202 -19.99 24.47 8.31
CA SER A 202 -20.04 25.20 9.59
C SER A 202 -19.85 24.36 10.87
N VAL A 203 -19.47 23.08 10.80
CA VAL A 203 -19.40 22.23 12.00
C VAL A 203 -17.96 22.04 12.50
N PHE A 204 -17.74 22.33 13.79
CA PHE A 204 -16.48 22.10 14.51
C PHE A 204 -16.23 20.60 14.70
N TYR A 205 -15.07 20.12 14.27
CA TYR A 205 -14.72 18.70 14.31
C TYR A 205 -14.04 18.33 15.64
N PRO A 206 -14.43 17.23 16.30
CA PRO A 206 -13.65 16.68 17.39
C PRO A 206 -12.24 16.35 16.86
N LYS A 207 -11.22 16.65 17.67
CA LYS A 207 -9.81 16.38 17.35
C LYS A 207 -9.66 14.93 16.89
N GLU A 208 -8.87 14.74 15.85
CA GLU A 208 -8.39 13.42 15.40
C GLU A 208 -8.07 12.55 16.60
N ASN A 209 -8.58 11.31 16.61
CA ASN A 209 -8.11 10.32 17.55
C ASN A 209 -6.60 10.22 17.36
N LYS A 210 -5.84 10.71 18.34
CA LYS A 210 -4.40 10.50 18.40
C LYS A 210 -4.22 9.00 18.58
N ILE A 211 -4.07 8.28 17.48
CA ILE A 211 -3.46 6.96 17.51
C ILE A 211 -2.06 7.25 18.05
N THR A 212 -1.78 6.88 19.30
CA THR A 212 -0.46 7.10 19.92
C THR A 212 0.36 5.82 19.83
N PRO A 213 1.19 5.65 18.78
CA PRO A 213 2.30 4.72 18.82
C PRO A 213 3.62 5.38 19.27
N CYS A 214 3.70 6.73 19.33
CA CYS A 214 4.92 7.42 19.76
C CYS A 214 4.79 8.07 21.15
N GLU A 215 5.92 8.21 21.84
CA GLU A 215 6.03 8.96 23.09
C GLU A 215 5.59 10.42 22.89
N GLU A 216 5.01 11.03 23.93
CA GLU A 216 4.46 12.41 23.91
C GLU A 216 5.49 13.47 23.47
N HIS A 217 6.79 13.16 23.54
CA HIS A 217 7.90 14.07 23.21
C HIS A 217 8.83 13.53 22.11
N CYS A 218 8.28 12.84 21.12
CA CYS A 218 9.05 12.33 19.99
C CYS A 218 9.78 13.46 19.23
N ARG A 219 11.12 13.47 19.32
CA ARG A 219 11.99 14.46 18.66
C ARG A 219 11.84 14.46 17.14
N PHE A 220 11.54 13.31 16.55
CA PHE A 220 11.34 13.14 15.11
C PHE A 220 10.01 13.75 14.67
N CYS A 221 8.89 13.41 15.34
CA CYS A 221 7.59 14.03 15.08
C CYS A 221 7.63 15.54 15.23
N HIS A 222 8.29 16.05 16.28
CA HIS A 222 8.43 17.49 16.49
C HIS A 222 9.25 18.16 15.39
N ALA A 223 10.31 17.50 14.89
CA ALA A 223 11.09 18.04 13.78
C ALA A 223 10.29 18.10 12.46
N ILE A 224 9.44 17.11 12.20
CA ILE A 224 8.53 17.08 11.04
C ILE A 224 7.46 18.18 11.18
N GLU A 225 6.84 18.31 12.36
CA GLU A 225 5.78 19.29 12.61
C GLU A 225 6.26 20.73 12.43
N GLN A 226 7.53 21.01 12.77
CA GLN A 226 8.19 22.31 12.59
C GLN A 226 8.89 22.45 11.23
N GLU A 227 8.74 21.47 10.33
CA GLU A 227 9.34 21.47 8.98
C GLU A 227 10.88 21.66 8.99
N ASN A 228 11.54 21.19 10.04
CA ASN A 228 13.00 21.24 10.17
C ASN A 228 13.64 20.06 9.45
N TRP A 229 13.66 20.12 8.11
CA TRP A 229 14.09 19.03 7.25
C TRP A 229 15.54 18.59 7.44
N HIS A 230 16.45 19.53 7.78
CA HIS A 230 17.82 19.17 8.14
C HIS A 230 17.89 18.30 9.39
N LYS A 231 17.06 18.58 10.40
CA LYS A 231 16.98 17.76 11.61
C LYS A 231 16.33 16.40 11.32
N VAL A 232 15.28 16.36 10.49
CA VAL A 232 14.62 15.13 10.02
C VAL A 232 15.63 14.23 9.30
N GLU A 233 16.37 14.77 8.32
CA GLU A 233 17.38 14.05 7.56
C GLU A 233 18.47 13.49 8.48
N ARG A 234 18.95 14.29 9.43
CA ARG A 234 19.96 13.87 10.40
C ARG A 234 19.46 12.72 11.29
N ILE A 235 18.22 12.77 11.77
CA ILE A 235 17.61 11.70 12.57
C ILE A 235 17.56 10.41 11.74
N ILE A 236 17.01 10.47 10.53
CA ILE A 236 16.89 9.29 9.65
C ILE A 236 18.27 8.66 9.35
N ARG A 237 19.28 9.51 9.12
CA ARG A 237 20.64 9.09 8.81
C ARG A 237 21.32 8.33 9.96
N HIS A 238 21.06 8.73 11.21
CA HIS A 238 21.78 8.21 12.38
C HIS A 238 20.99 7.16 13.18
N GLU A 239 19.66 7.21 13.17
CA GLU A 239 18.80 6.36 14.00
C GLU A 239 18.11 5.27 13.19
N GLN A 240 18.87 4.49 12.40
CA GLN A 240 18.37 3.60 11.32
C GLN A 240 17.13 2.73 11.63
N HIS A 241 16.88 2.37 12.90
CA HIS A 241 15.78 1.48 13.30
C HIS A 241 14.62 2.21 14.02
N ASP A 242 14.86 3.34 14.69
CA ASP A 242 13.84 3.99 15.53
C ASP A 242 12.91 4.92 14.75
N TRP A 243 13.39 5.57 13.70
CA TRP A 243 12.55 6.47 12.90
C TRP A 243 11.52 5.71 12.03
N ARG A 244 11.74 4.42 11.76
CA ARG A 244 10.83 3.56 10.99
C ARG A 244 9.67 2.99 11.81
N LYS A 245 9.72 3.14 13.14
CA LYS A 245 8.59 2.80 14.02
C LYS A 245 7.39 3.69 13.67
N PRO A 246 6.15 3.29 14.03
CA PRO A 246 4.99 4.11 13.73
C PRO A 246 5.08 5.48 14.47
N HIS A 247 4.91 6.58 13.73
CA HIS A 247 4.98 7.95 14.23
C HIS A 247 3.75 8.73 13.78
N ASN A 248 3.26 9.67 14.59
CA ASN A 248 2.06 10.44 14.26
C ASN A 248 2.21 11.30 12.99
N GLN A 249 3.42 11.83 12.77
CA GLN A 249 3.72 12.71 11.65
C GLN A 249 4.32 11.99 10.44
N LEU A 250 4.71 10.72 10.57
CA LEU A 250 5.10 9.90 9.42
C LEU A 250 3.92 9.00 9.04
N ARG A 251 3.18 9.41 8.03
CA ARG A 251 1.93 8.73 7.62
C ARG A 251 2.17 7.47 6.83
N TRP A 252 3.26 7.42 6.07
CA TRP A 252 3.58 6.25 5.27
C TRP A 252 5.03 6.21 4.82
N ILE A 253 5.53 5.00 4.61
CA ILE A 253 6.81 4.68 4.01
C ILE A 253 6.52 3.65 2.92
N SER A 254 6.96 3.89 1.69
CA SER A 254 6.84 2.91 0.61
C SER A 254 7.62 1.64 0.97
N PRO A 255 7.20 0.46 0.49
CA PRO A 255 7.95 -0.76 0.76
C PRO A 255 9.35 -0.65 0.16
N ASN A 256 10.29 -1.37 0.74
CA ASN A 256 11.58 -1.58 0.10
C ASN A 256 11.38 -2.43 -1.15
N PRO A 257 12.26 -2.31 -2.16
CA PRO A 257 12.23 -3.24 -3.28
C PRO A 257 12.46 -4.67 -2.78
N ASP A 258 11.60 -5.60 -3.22
CA ASP A 258 11.68 -7.01 -2.85
C ASP A 258 12.91 -7.72 -3.46
N ALA A 259 13.51 -7.13 -4.50
CA ALA A 259 14.77 -7.59 -5.09
C ALA A 259 15.72 -6.41 -5.35
N VAL A 260 16.97 -6.58 -4.95
CA VAL A 260 18.06 -5.62 -5.20
C VAL A 260 19.06 -6.31 -6.14
N LEU A 261 19.45 -5.64 -7.23
CA LEU A 261 20.44 -6.17 -8.17
C LEU A 261 21.73 -6.55 -7.44
N ASP A 262 22.32 -7.71 -7.80
CA ASP A 262 23.57 -8.23 -7.19
C ASP A 262 24.83 -7.42 -7.58
N VAL A 263 24.65 -6.26 -8.22
CA VAL A 263 25.75 -5.38 -8.62
C VAL A 263 25.93 -4.28 -7.58
N LEU A 264 27.05 -4.33 -6.85
CA LEU A 264 27.43 -3.31 -5.87
C LEU A 264 28.23 -2.15 -6.53
N PRO A 265 28.04 -0.89 -6.10
CA PRO A 265 27.01 -0.43 -5.18
C PRO A 265 25.65 -0.39 -5.86
N THR A 266 24.60 -0.80 -5.14
CA THR A 266 23.22 -0.70 -5.61
C THR A 266 22.56 0.51 -4.96
N TYR A 267 21.73 1.22 -5.73
CA TYR A 267 20.97 2.36 -5.22
C TYR A 267 19.51 1.96 -5.06
N SER A 268 18.90 2.41 -3.98
CA SER A 268 17.50 2.16 -3.65
C SER A 268 16.93 3.41 -2.99
N GLY A 269 15.61 3.50 -2.88
CA GLY A 269 14.97 4.60 -2.19
C GLY A 269 13.56 4.24 -1.75
N ASN A 270 13.01 5.08 -0.89
CA ASN A 270 11.64 4.96 -0.41
C ASN A 270 10.94 6.31 -0.55
N HIS A 271 9.65 6.27 -0.87
CA HIS A 271 8.78 7.43 -0.72
C HIS A 271 8.29 7.51 0.72
N LEU A 272 8.19 8.73 1.22
CA LEU A 272 7.76 9.06 2.57
C LEU A 272 6.63 10.07 2.46
N ILE A 273 5.64 9.93 3.32
CA ILE A 273 4.56 10.90 3.45
C ILE A 273 4.57 11.43 4.88
N PHE A 274 4.78 12.74 5.00
CA PHE A 274 4.80 13.45 6.26
C PHE A 274 3.53 14.27 6.43
N LYS A 275 3.03 14.37 7.67
CA LYS A 275 2.02 15.34 8.07
C LYS A 275 2.71 16.47 8.83
N THR A 276 2.58 17.69 8.34
CA THR A 276 3.11 18.91 8.95
C THR A 276 1.95 19.81 9.41
N ARG A 277 2.27 21.00 9.93
CA ARG A 277 1.26 22.03 10.20
C ARG A 277 0.69 22.67 8.93
N ALA A 278 1.50 22.75 7.87
CA ALA A 278 1.09 23.33 6.59
C ALA A 278 0.29 22.35 5.73
N GLY A 279 0.40 21.04 5.97
CA GLY A 279 -0.38 20.03 5.25
C GLY A 279 0.35 18.69 5.13
N ILE A 280 0.11 18.00 4.01
CA ILE A 280 0.81 16.75 3.68
C ILE A 280 2.02 17.07 2.81
N GLN A 281 3.19 16.58 3.20
CA GLN A 281 4.44 16.76 2.49
C GLN A 281 4.98 15.41 2.02
N TYR A 282 5.28 15.32 0.73
CA TYR A 282 5.88 14.14 0.11
C TYR A 282 7.40 14.29 0.09
N ALA A 283 8.10 13.19 0.36
CA ALA A 283 9.55 13.15 0.32
C ALA A 283 10.05 11.83 -0.26
N TYR A 284 11.27 11.85 -0.76
CA TYR A 284 11.98 10.70 -1.27
C TYR A 284 13.32 10.56 -0.55
N ILE A 285 13.57 9.39 0.02
CA ILE A 285 14.84 9.06 0.64
C ILE A 285 15.63 8.13 -0.25
N THR A 286 16.92 8.42 -0.43
CA THR A 286 17.84 7.60 -1.22
C THR A 286 18.84 6.89 -0.34
N TYR A 287 19.11 5.63 -0.64
CA TYR A 287 20.09 4.78 0.01
C TYR A 287 21.07 4.21 -1.01
N ARG A 288 22.30 4.04 -0.56
CA ARG A 288 23.31 3.23 -1.24
C ARG A 288 23.56 1.97 -0.43
N ILE A 289 23.34 0.83 -1.07
CA ILE A 289 23.63 -0.49 -0.55
C ILE A 289 25.00 -0.91 -1.06
N GLY A 290 25.86 -1.22 -0.11
CA GLY A 290 27.21 -1.69 -0.29
C GLY A 290 28.26 -0.62 -0.63
N LYS A 291 29.51 -1.06 -0.54
CA LYS A 291 30.71 -0.23 -0.77
C LYS A 291 31.77 -1.05 -1.49
N ILE A 292 32.34 -0.47 -2.54
CA ILE A 292 33.58 -0.96 -3.15
C ILE A 292 34.76 -0.31 -2.41
N TYR A 293 35.77 -1.12 -2.07
CA TYR A 293 37.03 -0.66 -1.50
C TYR A 293 38.05 -0.49 -2.64
N PRO A 294 38.20 0.70 -3.23
CA PRO A 294 38.98 0.90 -4.46
C PRO A 294 40.45 0.49 -4.29
N LEU A 295 41.03 0.80 -3.13
CA LEU A 295 42.43 0.48 -2.84
C LEU A 295 42.65 -1.04 -2.70
N ARG A 296 41.75 -1.75 -2.02
CA ARG A 296 41.78 -3.22 -1.91
C ARG A 296 41.58 -3.89 -3.26
N ARG A 297 40.68 -3.37 -4.09
CA ARG A 297 40.45 -3.84 -5.46
C ARG A 297 41.71 -3.72 -6.32
N ARG A 298 42.40 -2.57 -6.25
CA ARG A 298 43.68 -2.37 -6.96
C ARG A 298 44.77 -3.34 -6.47
N ILE A 299 44.90 -3.54 -5.16
CA ILE A 299 45.85 -4.50 -4.59
C ILE A 299 45.60 -5.91 -5.12
N VAL A 300 44.34 -6.37 -5.14
CA VAL A 300 43.98 -7.68 -5.69
C VAL A 300 44.32 -7.77 -7.18
N GLN A 301 44.06 -6.72 -7.96
CA GLN A 301 44.40 -6.70 -9.39
C GLN A 301 45.92 -6.83 -9.62
N VAL A 302 46.73 -6.10 -8.86
CA VAL A 302 48.20 -6.17 -8.95
C VAL A 302 48.70 -7.55 -8.51
N LEU A 303 48.20 -8.09 -7.40
CA LEU A 303 48.59 -9.41 -6.91
C LEU A 303 48.21 -10.53 -7.87
N TYR A 304 47.04 -10.43 -8.50
CA TYR A 304 46.61 -11.36 -9.53
C TYR A 304 47.52 -11.30 -10.76
N LEU A 305 47.91 -10.10 -11.21
CA LEU A 305 48.82 -9.94 -12.35
C LEU A 305 50.22 -10.50 -12.08
N VAL A 306 50.73 -10.37 -10.85
CA VAL A 306 52.10 -10.78 -10.50
C VAL A 306 52.18 -12.26 -10.13
N PHE A 307 51.21 -12.76 -9.35
CA PHE A 307 51.27 -14.10 -8.75
C PHE A 307 50.26 -15.08 -9.33
N ASN A 308 49.41 -14.65 -10.27
CA ASN A 308 48.31 -15.42 -10.85
C ASN A 308 47.43 -16.10 -9.78
N SER A 309 47.31 -15.48 -8.61
CA SER A 309 46.57 -15.99 -7.47
C SER A 309 45.54 -14.98 -6.98
N SER A 310 44.33 -15.46 -6.71
CA SER A 310 43.27 -14.69 -6.09
C SER A 310 43.39 -14.81 -4.57
N LEU A 311 44.19 -13.93 -3.97
CA LEU A 311 44.14 -13.77 -2.51
C LEU A 311 42.72 -13.36 -2.10
N GLY A 312 42.15 -14.02 -1.09
CA GLY A 312 40.78 -13.84 -0.57
C GLY A 312 40.51 -12.49 0.10
N ILE A 313 41.08 -11.40 -0.43
CA ILE A 313 40.92 -10.05 0.08
C ILE A 313 39.52 -9.55 -0.32
N ARG A 314 38.71 -9.24 0.68
CA ARG A 314 37.39 -8.67 0.47
C ARG A 314 37.46 -7.27 -0.18
N THR A 315 37.09 -7.17 -1.46
CA THR A 315 37.11 -5.94 -2.26
C THR A 315 35.80 -5.16 -2.22
N SER A 316 34.70 -5.79 -1.80
CA SER A 316 33.37 -5.19 -1.68
C SER A 316 32.64 -5.68 -0.43
N SER A 317 31.62 -4.94 0.01
CA SER A 317 30.79 -5.33 1.15
C SER A 317 29.36 -4.86 0.94
N TYR A 318 28.40 -5.78 1.01
CA TYR A 318 26.96 -5.47 1.03
C TYR A 318 26.46 -5.01 2.41
N LYS A 319 27.16 -5.34 3.51
CA LYS A 319 26.77 -5.01 4.90
C LYS A 319 26.71 -3.50 5.24
N LYS A 320 26.96 -2.60 4.28
CA LYS A 320 26.95 -1.15 4.49
C LYS A 320 25.78 -0.54 3.73
N VAL A 321 24.72 -0.18 4.43
CA VAL A 321 23.65 0.67 3.91
C VAL A 321 23.91 2.09 4.40
N ARG A 322 23.97 3.05 3.47
CA ARG A 322 24.18 4.46 3.79
C ARG A 322 23.08 5.29 3.13
N MET A 323 22.36 6.06 3.93
CA MET A 323 21.49 7.11 3.42
C MET A 323 22.32 8.14 2.65
N MET A 324 21.89 8.47 1.44
CA MET A 324 22.53 9.44 0.56
C MET A 324 21.91 10.83 0.75
N GLY A 325 20.59 10.91 0.83
CA GLY A 325 19.89 12.17 1.09
C GLY A 325 18.38 12.00 1.23
N LEU A 326 17.74 13.08 1.67
CA LEU A 326 16.28 13.27 1.71
C LEU A 326 15.93 14.42 0.77
N THR A 327 15.02 14.18 -0.16
CA THR A 327 14.53 15.17 -1.12
C THR A 327 13.04 15.39 -0.90
N LEU A 328 12.59 16.63 -0.80
CA LEU A 328 11.16 16.95 -0.78
C LEU A 328 10.64 17.05 -2.22
N LEU A 329 9.40 16.58 -2.44
CA LEU A 329 8.74 16.53 -3.75
C LEU A 329 7.68 17.63 -3.91
#